data_AF-A0A2R4FEM4-F1
#
_entry.id   AF-A0A2R4FEM4-F1
#
_cell.length_a   1.000
_cell.length_b   1.000
_cell.length_c   1.000
_cell.angle_alpha   90.00
_cell.angle_beta   90.00
_cell.angle_gamma   90.00
#
_symmetry.space_group_name_H-M   'P 1'
#
loop_
_entity.id
_entity.type
_entity.pdbx_description
1 polymer ?
#
loop_
_entity_poly.entity_id
_entity_poly.type
_entity_poly.pdbx_seq_one_letter_code
_entity_poly.pdbx_strand_id
1 'polypeptide(L)'
;MWSNEAELEAARRRVQAWQASSADRAERAAELSRRLAGLRVTTRGADGLVEVTLDSSGALVDLRLDERTRQQPAARVAEEILATVRAARAELSRRVAEATEESLRADDR
;
A
#
# COMPACT_ATOMS: atom_id res chain seq x y z
N MET A 1 -39.90 34.01 20.51
CA MET A 1 -38.76 33.47 21.28
C MET A 1 -38.54 31.98 20.96
N TRP A 2 -38.76 31.54 19.71
CA TRP A 2 -38.58 30.12 19.30
C TRP A 2 -37.52 29.94 18.19
N SER A 3 -37.13 31.01 17.48
CA SER A 3 -36.14 30.93 16.40
C SER A 3 -34.71 30.65 16.89
N ASN A 4 -34.32 31.17 18.05
CA ASN A 4 -32.95 31.03 18.55
C ASN A 4 -32.62 29.58 19.00
N GLU A 5 -33.62 28.86 19.52
CA GLU A 5 -33.47 27.47 19.97
C GLU A 5 -33.45 26.50 18.78
N ALA A 6 -34.29 26.73 17.76
CA ALA A 6 -34.27 25.96 16.52
C ALA A 6 -32.98 26.18 15.71
N GLU A 7 -32.46 27.41 15.66
CA GLU A 7 -31.19 27.74 15.00
C GLU A 7 -29.99 27.11 15.71
N LEU A 8 -29.97 27.14 17.05
CA LEU A 8 -28.92 26.50 17.86
C LEU A 8 -28.92 24.97 17.68
N GLU A 9 -30.10 24.34 17.65
CA GLU A 9 -30.22 22.91 17.43
C GLU A 9 -29.80 22.51 16.01
N ALA A 10 -30.13 23.32 15.00
CA ALA A 10 -29.65 23.11 13.63
C ALA A 10 -28.12 23.26 13.53
N ALA A 11 -27.52 24.22 14.23
CA ALA A 11 -26.07 24.39 14.30
C ALA A 11 -25.41 23.19 15.00
N ARG A 12 -25.97 22.72 16.12
CA ARG A 12 -25.49 21.54 16.85
C ARG A 12 -25.54 20.28 15.98
N ARG A 13 -26.62 20.05 15.24
CA ARG A 13 -26.73 18.93 14.29
C ARG A 13 -25.69 19.02 13.17
N ARG A 14 -25.42 20.20 12.62
CA ARG A 14 -24.35 20.39 11.62
C ARG A 14 -22.97 20.06 12.17
N VAL A 15 -22.66 20.50 13.38
CA VAL A 15 -21.37 20.19 14.03
C VAL A 15 -21.24 18.70 14.30
N GLN A 16 -22.30 18.05 14.79
CA GLN A 16 -22.30 16.60 15.02
C GLN A 16 -22.13 15.80 13.73
N ALA A 17 -22.85 16.18 12.66
CA ALA A 17 -22.69 15.56 11.34
C ALA A 17 -21.28 15.76 10.79
N TRP A 18 -20.71 16.96 10.96
CA TRP A 18 -19.33 17.23 10.58
C TRP A 18 -18.34 16.37 11.38
N GLN A 19 -18.48 16.29 12.70
CA GLN A 19 -17.64 15.45 13.56
C GLN A 19 -17.73 13.97 13.18
N ALA A 20 -18.94 13.44 12.95
CA ALA A 20 -19.15 12.07 12.52
C ALA A 20 -18.47 11.80 11.16
N SER A 21 -18.64 12.69 10.18
CA SER A 21 -18.00 12.57 8.86
C SER A 21 -16.47 12.65 8.90
N SER A 22 -15.90 13.38 9.86
CA SER A 22 -14.45 13.49 10.04
C SER A 22 -13.88 12.26 10.73
N ALA A 23 -14.59 11.71 11.72
CA ALA A 23 -14.21 10.48 12.41
C ALA A 23 -14.23 9.27 11.45
N ASP A 24 -15.29 9.13 10.66
CA ASP A 24 -15.42 8.09 9.64
C ASP A 24 -14.28 8.15 8.60
N ARG A 25 -13.96 9.35 8.10
CA ARG A 25 -12.81 9.55 7.19
C ARG A 25 -11.47 9.20 7.83
N ALA A 26 -11.27 9.53 9.11
CA ALA A 26 -10.04 9.20 9.83
C ALA A 26 -9.88 7.68 10.03
N GLU A 27 -10.96 6.98 10.35
CA GLU A 27 -10.96 5.53 10.51
C GLU A 27 -10.63 4.81 9.20
N ARG A 28 -11.25 5.22 8.09
CA ARG A 28 -10.97 4.68 6.75
C ARG A 28 -9.53 4.93 6.31
N ALA A 29 -9.01 6.15 6.52
CA ALA A 29 -7.62 6.47 6.22
C ALA A 29 -6.64 5.63 7.04
N ALA A 30 -6.95 5.37 8.31
CA ALA A 30 -6.15 4.51 9.17
C ALA A 30 -6.19 3.04 8.74
N GLU A 31 -7.35 2.54 8.28
CA GLU A 31 -7.48 1.20 7.73
C GLU A 31 -6.67 1.03 6.44
N LEU A 32 -6.79 1.97 5.50
CA LEU A 32 -5.99 1.99 4.27
C LEU A 32 -4.50 2.01 4.60
N SER A 33 -4.08 2.85 5.54
CA SER A 33 -2.69 2.92 6.00
C SER A 33 -2.19 1.59 6.56
N ARG A 34 -3.00 0.87 7.34
CA ARG A 34 -2.66 -0.47 7.85
C ARG A 34 -2.54 -1.50 6.73
N ARG A 35 -3.47 -1.48 5.76
CA ARG A 35 -3.43 -2.39 4.60
C ARG A 35 -2.19 -2.14 3.75
N LEU A 36 -1.85 -0.88 3.50
CA LEU A 36 -0.63 -0.49 2.77
C LEU A 36 0.64 -0.86 3.56
N ALA A 37 0.68 -0.64 4.88
CA ALA A 37 1.82 -1.02 5.71
C ALA A 37 2.09 -2.54 5.72
N GLY A 38 1.05 -3.37 5.55
CA GLY A 38 1.17 -4.82 5.43
C GLY A 38 1.56 -5.32 4.03
N LEU A 39 1.51 -4.46 3.02
CA LEU A 39 1.72 -4.86 1.63
C LEU A 39 3.19 -5.21 1.38
N ARG A 40 3.40 -6.43 0.89
CA ARG A 40 4.70 -6.93 0.46
C ARG A 40 4.58 -7.53 -0.92
N VAL A 41 5.61 -7.31 -1.73
CA VAL A 41 5.72 -7.90 -3.07
C VAL A 41 6.94 -8.80 -3.08
N THR A 42 6.68 -10.09 -3.27
CA THR A 42 7.72 -11.08 -3.54
C THR A 42 7.76 -11.34 -5.05
N THR A 43 8.96 -11.26 -5.62
CA THR A 43 9.20 -11.52 -7.04
C THR A 43 10.40 -12.43 -7.19
N ARG A 44 10.27 -13.43 -8.06
CA ARG A 44 11.33 -14.36 -8.40
C ARG A 44 11.91 -14.00 -9.77
N GLY A 45 13.23 -14.07 -9.88
CA GLY A 45 13.97 -13.87 -11.13
C GLY A 45 13.61 -14.90 -12.18
N ALA A 46 13.97 -14.63 -13.44
CA ALA A 46 13.56 -15.45 -14.58
C ALA A 46 14.16 -16.87 -14.53
N ASP A 47 15.35 -17.00 -13.95
CA ASP A 47 16.04 -18.27 -13.78
C ASP A 47 15.67 -19.01 -12.48
N GLY A 48 14.81 -18.39 -11.66
CA GLY A 48 14.40 -18.93 -10.37
C GLY A 48 15.50 -18.97 -9.32
N LEU A 49 16.66 -18.35 -9.57
CA LEU A 49 17.81 -18.37 -8.68
C LEU A 49 17.77 -17.26 -7.63
N VAL A 50 17.04 -16.19 -7.91
CA VAL A 50 16.90 -15.03 -7.03
C VAL A 50 15.45 -14.81 -6.70
N GLU A 51 15.15 -14.55 -5.43
CA GLU A 51 13.84 -14.11 -4.98
C GLU A 51 14.00 -12.91 -4.05
N VAL A 52 13.20 -11.88 -4.30
CA VAL A 52 13.27 -10.58 -3.65
C VAL A 52 11.91 -10.27 -3.05
N THR A 53 11.88 -9.78 -1.81
CA THR A 53 10.68 -9.20 -1.21
C THR A 53 10.89 -7.72 -0.92
N LEU A 54 10.01 -6.89 -1.46
CA LEU A 54 9.92 -5.47 -1.15
C LEU A 54 8.73 -5.21 -0.23
N ASP A 55 8.86 -4.26 0.69
CA ASP A 55 7.72 -3.68 1.40
C ASP A 55 7.04 -2.58 0.59
N SER A 56 5.97 -2.01 1.15
CA SER A 56 5.21 -0.93 0.51
C SER A 56 5.95 0.38 0.34
N SER A 57 7.06 0.59 1.04
CA SER A 57 7.95 1.74 0.84
C SER A 57 8.94 1.52 -0.33
N GLY A 58 8.99 0.30 -0.88
CA GLY A 58 9.96 -0.10 -1.89
C GLY A 58 11.32 -0.50 -1.31
N ALA A 59 11.42 -0.64 0.02
CA ALA A 59 12.60 -1.15 0.68
C ALA A 59 12.71 -2.67 0.51
N LEU A 60 13.93 -3.15 0.27
CA LEU A 60 14.23 -4.58 0.19
C LEU A 60 14.27 -5.15 1.61
N VAL A 61 13.29 -5.99 1.95
CA VAL A 61 13.13 -6.56 3.29
C VAL A 61 13.53 -8.04 3.35
N ASP A 62 13.60 -8.72 2.21
CA ASP A 62 14.13 -10.09 2.11
C ASP A 62 14.79 -10.31 0.74
N LEU A 63 15.87 -11.11 0.75
CA LEU A 63 16.58 -11.57 -0.43
C LEU A 63 16.97 -13.02 -0.22
N ARG A 64 16.47 -13.89 -1.09
CA ARG A 64 16.79 -15.32 -1.10
C ARG A 64 17.53 -15.67 -2.38
N LEU A 65 18.63 -16.37 -2.20
CA LEU A 65 19.43 -16.93 -3.30
C LEU A 65 19.32 -18.44 -3.24
N ASP A 66 18.99 -19.05 -4.37
CA ASP A 66 19.03 -20.49 -4.54
C ASP A 66 20.48 -20.98 -4.47
N GLU A 67 20.68 -22.17 -3.94
CA GLU A 67 22.00 -22.80 -3.79
C GLU A 67 22.77 -22.90 -5.12
N ARG A 68 22.06 -23.04 -6.24
CA ARG A 68 22.62 -23.09 -7.59
C ARG A 68 23.35 -21.81 -8.00
N THR A 69 23.12 -20.67 -7.32
CA THR A 69 23.87 -19.43 -7.54
C THR A 69 25.37 -19.57 -7.29
N ARG A 70 25.80 -20.52 -6.43
CA ARG A 70 27.23 -20.77 -6.17
C ARG A 70 28.01 -21.25 -7.40
N GLN A 71 27.32 -21.81 -8.39
CA GLN A 71 27.92 -22.29 -9.63
C GLN A 71 27.93 -21.21 -10.73
N GLN A 72 27.36 -20.03 -10.45
CA GLN A 72 27.28 -18.92 -11.41
C GLN A 72 28.39 -17.90 -11.16
N PRO A 73 28.86 -17.19 -12.22
CA PRO A 73 29.72 -16.03 -12.04
C PRO A 73 29.04 -14.97 -11.17
N ALA A 74 29.78 -14.41 -10.21
CA ALA A 74 29.23 -13.40 -9.29
C ALA A 74 28.60 -12.19 -10.02
N ALA A 75 29.20 -11.77 -11.14
CA ALA A 75 28.66 -10.70 -11.99
C ALA A 75 27.25 -11.03 -12.51
N ARG A 76 27.02 -12.28 -12.94
CA ARG A 76 25.71 -12.74 -13.42
C ARG A 76 24.67 -12.74 -12.29
N VAL A 77 25.05 -13.20 -11.09
CA VAL A 77 24.15 -13.19 -9.93
C VAL A 77 23.78 -11.75 -9.56
N ALA A 78 24.74 -10.82 -9.59
CA ALA A 78 24.47 -9.41 -9.33
C ALA A 78 23.50 -8.80 -10.37
N GLU A 79 23.69 -9.12 -11.66
CA GLU A 79 22.79 -8.69 -12.73
C GLU A 79 21.37 -9.22 -12.52
N GLU A 80 21.21 -10.51 -12.18
CA GLU A 80 19.90 -11.13 -11.92
C GLU A 80 19.22 -10.54 -10.69
N ILE A 81 19.98 -10.25 -9.61
CA ILE A 81 19.45 -9.55 -8.44
C ILE A 81 18.91 -8.18 -8.86
N LEU A 82 19.70 -7.37 -9.57
CA LEU A 82 19.27 -6.05 -10.00
C LEU A 82 18.07 -6.10 -10.94
N ALA A 83 18.01 -7.09 -11.83
CA ALA A 83 16.86 -7.32 -12.71
C ALA A 83 15.60 -7.69 -11.91
N THR A 84 15.73 -8.62 -10.96
CA THR A 84 14.62 -9.07 -10.11
C THR A 84 14.09 -7.94 -9.23
N VAL A 85 14.98 -7.13 -8.66
CA VAL A 85 14.58 -5.96 -7.86
C VAL A 85 13.84 -4.92 -8.73
N ARG A 86 14.29 -4.67 -9.96
CA ARG A 86 13.58 -3.76 -10.89
C ARG A 86 12.17 -4.29 -11.21
N ALA A 87 12.04 -5.59 -11.46
CA ALA A 87 10.75 -6.23 -11.68
C ALA A 87 9.84 -6.13 -10.46
N ALA A 88 10.38 -6.38 -9.26
CA ALA A 88 9.64 -6.25 -8.01
C ALA A 88 9.13 -4.82 -7.77
N ARG A 89 9.93 -3.79 -8.11
CA ARG A 89 9.50 -2.39 -8.02
C ARG A 89 8.37 -2.06 -8.99
N ALA A 90 8.44 -2.54 -10.23
CA ALA A 90 7.37 -2.35 -11.20
C ALA A 90 6.05 -3.01 -10.73
N GLU A 91 6.13 -4.23 -10.21
CA GLU A 91 4.98 -4.94 -9.64
C GLU A 91 4.41 -4.23 -8.40
N LEU A 92 5.27 -3.70 -7.53
CA LEU A 92 4.85 -2.91 -6.37
C LEU A 92 4.05 -1.67 -6.80
N SER A 93 4.56 -0.89 -7.75
CA SER A 93 3.86 0.27 -8.28
C SER A 93 2.50 -0.08 -8.86
N ARG A 94 2.40 -1.22 -9.58
CA ARG A 94 1.13 -1.72 -10.12
C ARG A 94 0.13 -2.05 -9.01
N ARG A 95 0.55 -2.80 -7.98
CA ARG A 95 -0.33 -3.15 -6.86
C ARG A 95 -0.79 -1.94 -6.04
N VAL A 96 0.09 -0.95 -5.86
CA VAL A 96 -0.26 0.30 -5.18
C VAL A 96 -1.30 1.09 -5.99
N ALA A 97 -1.14 1.18 -7.31
CA ALA A 97 -2.15 1.79 -8.18
C ALA A 97 -3.50 1.07 -8.07
N GLU A 98 -3.51 -0.27 -8.16
CA GLU A 98 -4.72 -1.09 -8.04
C GLU A 98 -5.45 -0.89 -6.70
N ALA A 99 -4.72 -0.92 -5.58
CA ALA A 99 -5.28 -0.70 -4.26
C ALA A 99 -5.86 0.72 -4.08
N THR A 100 -5.23 1.72 -4.71
CA THR A 100 -5.71 3.10 -4.69
C THR A 100 -7.01 3.24 -5.49
N GLU A 101 -7.08 2.65 -6.68
CA GLU A 101 -8.29 2.68 -7.50
C GLU A 101 -9.46 1.90 -6.87
N GLU A 102 -9.20 0.76 -6.20
CA GLU A 102 -10.23 0.01 -5.48
C GLU A 102 -10.82 0.85 -4.33
N SER A 103 -9.97 1.58 -3.61
CA SER A 103 -10.39 2.45 -2.51
C SER A 103 -11.25 3.62 -3.02
N LEU A 104 -10.86 4.27 -4.12
CA LEU A 104 -11.64 5.36 -4.71
C LEU A 104 -13.02 4.91 -5.20
N ARG A 105 -13.14 3.71 -5.79
CA ARG A 105 -14.44 3.15 -6.20
C ARG A 105 -15.35 2.79 -5.01
N ALA A 106 -14.77 2.51 -3.85
CA ALA A 106 -15.52 2.27 -2.63
C ALA A 106 -16.04 3.57 -1.98
N ASP A 107 -15.37 4.71 -2.21
CA ASP A 107 -15.80 6.03 -1.72
C ASP A 107 -16.94 6.65 -2.55
N ASP A 108 -17.07 6.28 -3.83
CA ASP A 108 -18.11 6.78 -4.74
C ASP A 108 -19.49 6.08 -4.59
N ARG A 109 -19.67 5.17 -3.61
CA ARG A 109 -20.87 4.34 -3.45
C ARG A 109 -21.54 4.48 -2.08
#